data_AF-A0AAW2ZLP3-F1
#
_entry.id   AF-A0AAW2ZLP3-F1
#
_cell.length_a   1.000
_cell.length_b   1.000
_cell.length_c   1.000
_cell.angle_alpha   90.00
_cell.angle_beta   90.00
_cell.angle_gamma   90.00
#
_symmetry.space_group_name_H-M   'P 1'
#
loop_
_entity.id
_entity.type
_entity.pdbx_description
1 polymer ?
#
loop_
_entity_poly.entity_id
_entity_poly.type
_entity_poly.pdbx_seq_one_letter_code
_entity_poly.pdbx_strand_id
1 'polypeptide(L)' 'MATKMNDFVLQQLLAENQRLKQELESSKEAIKVSEACKFHIDFINKTDEPLDKVNSQGIPNEYQKDPGCCLIL' A
#
# COMPACT_ATOMS: atom_id res chain seq x y z
N MET A 1 2.24 -11.55 -46.61
CA MET A 1 2.76 -10.89 -45.39
C MET A 1 1.68 -10.10 -44.65
N ALA A 2 0.77 -9.39 -45.33
CA ALA A 2 -0.31 -8.61 -44.68
C ALA A 2 -1.29 -9.42 -43.80
N THR A 3 -1.59 -10.66 -44.18
CA THR A 3 -2.48 -11.55 -43.41
C THR A 3 -1.94 -11.91 -42.03
N LYS A 4 -0.64 -12.21 -41.92
CA LYS A 4 0.01 -12.55 -40.63
C LYS A 4 0.02 -11.38 -39.63
N MET A 5 0.11 -10.14 -40.12
CA MET A 5 0.06 -8.95 -39.27
C MET A 5 -1.36 -8.72 -38.73
N ASN A 6 -2.38 -9.00 -39.53
CA ASN A 6 -3.78 -8.91 -39.12
C ASN A 6 -4.13 -9.95 -38.05
N ASP A 7 -3.63 -11.18 -38.19
CA ASP A 7 -3.84 -12.25 -37.20
C ASP A 7 -3.17 -11.94 -35.86
N PHE A 8 -1.97 -11.35 -35.89
CA PHE A 8 -1.26 -10.92 -34.68
C PHE A 8 -2.03 -9.82 -33.94
N VAL A 9 -2.51 -8.80 -34.65
CA VAL A 9 -3.31 -7.72 -34.06
C VAL A 9 -4.62 -8.27 -33.50
N LEU A 10 -5.27 -9.19 -34.21
CA LEU A 10 -6.48 -9.85 -33.73
C LEU A 10 -6.23 -10.63 -32.44
N GLN A 11 -5.13 -11.38 -32.34
CA GLN A 11 -4.76 -12.09 -31.12
C GLN A 11 -4.52 -11.14 -29.94
N GLN A 12 -3.84 -10.01 -30.16
CA GLN A 12 -3.67 -8.99 -29.12
C GLN A 12 -5.00 -8.40 -28.65
N LEU A 13 -5.91 -8.09 -29.59
CA LEU A 13 -7.23 -7.56 -29.26
C LEU A 13 -8.06 -8.56 -28.46
N LEU A 14 -8.00 -9.85 -28.80
CA LEU A 14 -8.69 -10.90 -28.05
C LEU A 14 -8.13 -11.04 -26.63
N ALA A 15 -6.80 -11.00 -26.48
CA ALA A 15 -6.15 -11.05 -25.17
C ALA A 15 -6.54 -9.85 -24.30
N GLU A 16 -6.50 -8.63 -24.84
CA GLU A 16 -6.94 -7.43 -24.12
C GLU A 16 -8.43 -7.45 -23.78
N ASN A 17 -9.28 -7.94 -24.69
CA ASN A 17 -10.71 -8.09 -24.41
C ASN A 17 -10.96 -9.06 -23.25
N GLN A 18 -10.19 -10.15 -23.19
CA GLN A 18 -10.25 -11.10 -22.09
C GLN A 18 -9.76 -10.50 -20.77
N ARG A 19 -8.65 -9.75 -20.78
CA ARG A 19 -8.15 -9.03 -19.60
C ARG A 19 -9.19 -8.03 -19.06
N LEU A 20 -9.78 -7.22 -19.94
CA LEU A 20 -10.80 -6.23 -19.56
C LEU A 20 -12.07 -6.89 -19.00
N LYS A 21 -12.47 -8.05 -19.52
CA LYS A 21 -13.59 -8.82 -18.95
C LYS A 21 -13.29 -9.29 -17.52
N GLN A 22 -12.06 -9.77 -17.27
CA GLN A 22 -11.65 -10.17 -15.92
C GLN A 22 -11.64 -8.98 -14.97
N GLU A 23 -11.08 -7.83 -15.38
CA GLU A 23 -11.09 -6.60 -14.58
C GLU A 23 -12.50 -6.11 -14.27
N LEU A 24 -13.42 -6.22 -15.23
CA LEU A 24 -14.82 -5.87 -15.02
C LEU A 24 -15.47 -6.76 -13.96
N GLU A 25 -15.26 -8.08 -14.02
CA GLU A 25 -15.81 -8.99 -13.01
C GLU A 25 -15.22 -8.70 -11.63
N SER A 26 -13.90 -8.50 -11.51
CA SER A 26 -13.26 -8.12 -10.25
C SER A 26 -13.75 -6.77 -9.72
N SER A 27 -14.03 -5.80 -10.60
CA SER A 27 -14.54 -4.49 -10.20
C SER A 27 -15.94 -4.56 -9.60
N LYS A 28 -16.74 -5.57 -9.90
CA LYS A 28 -18.08 -5.75 -9.31
C LYS A 28 -18.00 -6.13 -7.83
N GLU A 29 -16.90 -6.74 -7.41
CA GLU A 29 -16.65 -7.15 -6.03
C GLU A 29 -15.98 -6.04 -5.21
N ALA A 30 -15.64 -4.91 -5.83
CA ALA A 30 -14.99 -3.79 -5.16
C ALA A 30 -15.93 -3.16 -4.12
N ILE A 31 -15.42 -2.97 -2.90
CA ILE A 31 -16.13 -2.29 -1.82
C ILE A 31 -16.21 -0.78 -2.08
N LYS A 32 -17.14 -0.10 -1.40
CA LYS A 32 -17.24 1.37 -1.49
C LYS A 32 -15.96 2.00 -0.94
N VAL A 33 -15.49 3.06 -1.58
CA VAL A 33 -14.31 3.83 -1.13
C VAL A 33 -14.47 4.30 0.32
N SER A 34 -15.66 4.75 0.71
CA SER A 34 -15.96 5.15 2.09
C SER A 34 -15.76 4.01 3.10
N GLU A 35 -16.06 2.78 2.72
CA GLU A 35 -15.89 1.59 3.56
C GLU A 35 -14.42 1.20 3.66
N ALA A 36 -13.67 1.25 2.55
CA ALA A 36 -12.23 1.05 2.53
C ALA A 36 -11.51 2.08 3.41
N CYS A 37 -11.87 3.36 3.30
CA CYS A 37 -11.32 4.42 4.15
C CYS A 37 -11.62 4.17 5.62
N LYS A 38 -12.85 3.76 5.96
CA LYS A 38 -13.22 3.44 7.34
C LYS A 38 -12.40 2.27 7.88
N PHE A 39 -12.25 1.19 7.10
CA PHE A 39 -11.43 0.05 7.47
C PHE A 39 -9.97 0.47 7.76
N HIS A 40 -9.37 1.31 6.91
CA HIS A 40 -8.02 1.79 7.11
C HIS A 40 -7.88 2.69 8.34
N ILE A 41 -8.82 3.61 8.58
CA ILE A 41 -8.83 4.44 9.78
C ILE A 41 -8.94 3.57 11.03
N ASP A 42 -9.84 2.60 11.03
CA ASP A 42 -10.04 1.68 12.15
C ASP A 42 -8.79 0.82 12.41
N PHE A 43 -8.07 0.42 11.37
CA PHE A 43 -6.80 -0.29 11.48
C PHE A 43 -5.74 0.60 12.14
N ILE A 44 -5.50 1.80 11.60
CA ILE A 44 -4.50 2.74 12.12
C ILE A 44 -4.75 3.06 13.59
N ASN A 45 -6.01 3.34 13.97
CA ASN A 45 -6.35 3.67 15.35
C ASN A 45 -6.16 2.52 16.35
N LYS A 46 -6.09 1.26 15.88
CA LYS A 46 -5.91 0.06 16.71
C LYS A 46 -4.48 -0.47 16.68
N THR A 47 -3.69 -0.05 15.71
CA THR A 47 -2.29 -0.44 15.59
C THR A 47 -1.45 0.49 16.46
N ASP A 48 -0.63 -0.11 17.32
CA ASP A 48 0.33 0.65 18.11
C ASP A 48 1.55 0.97 17.24
N GLU A 49 1.76 2.25 16.90
CA GLU A 49 2.88 2.71 16.09
C GLU A 49 3.98 3.29 17.00
N PRO A 50 5.13 2.62 17.15
CA PRO A 50 6.22 3.08 18.00
C PRO A 50 6.72 4.47 17.63
N LEU A 51 6.69 4.85 16.35
CA LEU A 51 7.19 6.14 15.87
C LEU A 51 6.26 7.32 16.22
N ASP A 52 4.96 7.09 16.44
CA ASP A 52 4.03 8.13 16.89
C ASP A 52 4.29 8.55 18.35
N LYS A 53 4.88 7.66 19.15
CA LYS A 53 5.13 7.86 20.59
C LYS A 53 6.46 8.56 20.89
N VAL A 54 7.38 8.65 19.92
CA VAL A 54 8.74 9.17 20.15
C VAL A 54 8.74 10.66 20.50
N ASN A 55 7.67 11.41 20.16
CA ASN A 55 7.66 12.87 20.30
C ASN A 55 6.73 13.41 21.39
N SER A 56 5.95 12.59 22.08
CA SER A 56 4.86 13.10 22.94
C SER A 56 5.00 12.83 24.45
N GLN A 57 5.83 11.87 24.90
CA GLN A 57 5.86 11.52 26.34
C GLN A 57 7.23 11.17 26.94
N GLY A 58 8.34 11.46 26.27
CA GLY A 58 9.67 11.14 26.84
C GLY A 58 9.85 9.65 27.11
N ILE A 59 9.19 8.79 26.32
CA ILE A 59 9.42 7.34 26.36
C ILE A 59 10.89 7.13 25.98
N PRO A 60 11.71 6.51 26.86
CA PRO A 60 13.13 6.32 26.60
C PRO A 60 13.30 5.54 25.31
N ASN A 61 13.95 6.15 24.32
CA ASN A 61 14.40 5.41 23.17
C ASN A 61 15.53 4.48 23.66
N GLU A 62 15.37 3.16 23.50
CA GLU A 62 16.37 2.15 23.92
C GLU A 62 17.73 2.35 23.23
N TYR A 63 17.78 3.17 22.18
CA TYR A 63 18.98 3.53 21.43
C TYR A 63 19.49 4.95 21.72
N GLN A 64 18.83 5.74 22.57
CA GLN A 64 19.40 6.98 23.12
C GLN A 64 20.47 6.60 24.16
N LYS A 65 21.72 6.49 23.70
CA LYS A 65 22.88 6.39 24.59
C LYS A 65 22.99 7.70 25.38
N ASP A 66 23.03 7.61 26.70
CA ASP A 66 23.33 8.73 27.60
C ASP A 66 24.52 9.54 27.08
N PRO A 67 24.42 10.87 26.91
CA PRO A 67 25.57 11.71 26.59
C PRO A 67 26.42 12.01 27.86
N GLY A 68 26.45 11.08 28.82
CA GLY A 68 26.99 11.28 30.16
C GLY A 68 28.30 10.54 30.41
N CYS A 69 29.37 10.87 29.68
CA CYS A 69 30.73 10.58 30.16
C CYS A 69 31.73 11.64 29.66
N CYS A 70 31.50 12.89 30.05
CA CYS A 70 32.56 13.89 30.17
C CYS A 70 32.30 14.67 31.46
N LEU A 71 32.74 14.10 32.59
CA LEU A 71 32.99 14.89 33.79
C LEU A 71 34.21 15.76 33.52
N ILE A 72 33.97 17.04 33.23
CA ILE A 72 34.95 18.09 33.48
C ILE A 72 34.91 18.35 34.98
N LEU A 73 35.95 17.88 35.69
CA LEU A 73 36.68 18.50 36.81
C LEU A 73 37.48 17.44 37.56
#